data_AF-A0A257PFE1-F1
#
_entry.id   AF-A0A257PFE1-F1
#
_cell.length_a   1.000
_cell.length_b   1.000
_cell.length_c   1.000
_cell.angle_alpha   90.00
_cell.angle_beta   90.00
_cell.angle_gamma   90.00
#
_symmetry.space_group_name_H-M   'P 1'
#
loop_
_entity.id
_entity.type
_entity.pdbx_description
1 polymer ?
#
loop_
_entity_poly.entity_id
_entity_poly.type
_entity_poly.pdbx_seq_one_letter_code
_entity_poly.pdbx_strand_id
1 'polypeptide(L)'
;MMSMAGQFRSVDAEAAGAQTTLRLRQGLGLVEDLTTKLQRLDQLMLTGKPVEISEAAAAVEQALQEAAPAFAAIAETMGELGASTLQAAAVQLREISQQDAAGLAEALRVALTRFAKRSVSANRRAAQLNRGLNAALRTLQALGVQENGRLIAEA
;
A
#
# COMPACT_ATOMS: atom_id res chain seq x y z
N MET A 1 -44.56 20.97 -23.87
CA MET A 1 -43.21 21.24 -23.33
C MET A 1 -42.69 19.94 -22.75
N MET A 2 -41.75 19.28 -23.42
CA MET A 2 -41.19 17.99 -23.00
C MET A 2 -40.02 18.21 -22.04
N SER A 3 -40.07 17.55 -20.87
CA SER A 3 -39.01 17.54 -19.86
C SER A 3 -37.73 16.90 -20.40
N MET A 4 -36.70 17.72 -20.61
CA MET A 4 -35.31 17.33 -20.92
C MET A 4 -34.40 17.54 -19.70
N ALA A 5 -34.84 17.14 -18.50
CA ALA A 5 -34.09 17.40 -17.25
C ALA A 5 -33.49 16.14 -16.59
N GLY A 6 -33.71 14.94 -17.15
CA GLY A 6 -33.33 13.68 -16.51
C GLY A 6 -31.96 13.12 -16.86
N GLN A 7 -31.26 13.65 -17.88
CA GLN A 7 -30.18 12.90 -18.54
C GLN A 7 -28.75 13.34 -18.18
N PHE A 8 -28.57 14.50 -17.53
CA PHE A 8 -27.23 15.02 -17.20
C PHE A 8 -26.66 14.45 -15.89
N ARG A 9 -27.50 14.08 -14.90
CA ARG A 9 -27.01 13.56 -13.60
C ARG A 9 -26.44 12.14 -13.66
N SER A 10 -26.89 11.32 -14.60
CA SER A 10 -26.49 9.91 -14.69
C SER A 10 -25.07 9.74 -15.25
N VAL A 11 -24.65 10.60 -16.17
CA VAL A 11 -23.35 10.51 -16.85
C VAL A 11 -22.20 10.81 -15.89
N ASP A 12 -22.35 11.80 -15.00
CA ASP A 12 -21.32 12.16 -14.03
C ASP A 12 -21.13 11.08 -12.95
N ALA A 13 -22.23 10.44 -12.52
CA ALA A 13 -22.19 9.35 -11.54
C ALA A 13 -21.57 8.06 -12.13
N GLU A 14 -21.86 7.74 -13.40
CA GLU A 14 -21.26 6.62 -14.10
C GLU A 14 -19.77 6.83 -14.36
N ALA A 15 -19.36 8.05 -14.75
CA ALA A 15 -17.96 8.39 -14.95
C ALA A 15 -17.15 8.32 -13.63
N ALA A 16 -17.73 8.81 -12.53
CA ALA A 16 -17.13 8.70 -11.19
C ALA A 16 -16.98 7.23 -10.76
N GLY A 17 -18.03 6.40 -10.94
CA GLY A 17 -17.99 4.98 -10.63
C GLY A 17 -16.94 4.20 -11.44
N ALA A 18 -16.79 4.52 -12.73
CA ALA A 18 -15.76 3.94 -13.59
C ALA A 18 -14.35 4.33 -13.12
N GLN A 19 -14.15 5.59 -12.71
CA GLN A 19 -12.87 6.06 -12.19
C GLN A 19 -12.51 5.39 -10.85
N THR A 20 -13.47 5.26 -9.92
CA THR A 20 -13.26 4.51 -8.67
C THR A 20 -12.89 3.06 -8.93
N THR A 21 -13.58 2.41 -9.88
CA THR A 21 -13.30 1.02 -10.29
C THR A 21 -11.87 0.87 -10.83
N LEU A 22 -11.43 1.79 -11.69
CA LEU A 22 -10.06 1.79 -12.23
C LEU A 22 -9.01 1.98 -11.12
N ARG A 23 -9.22 2.94 -10.21
CA ARG A 23 -8.32 3.19 -9.08
C ARG A 23 -8.20 1.97 -8.16
N LEU A 24 -9.33 1.33 -7.82
CA LEU A 24 -9.33 0.13 -6.97
C LEU A 24 -8.65 -1.06 -7.66
N ARG A 25 -8.86 -1.25 -8.97
CA ARG A 25 -8.19 -2.30 -9.75
C ARG A 25 -6.69 -2.07 -9.82
N GLN A 26 -6.26 -0.83 -10.07
CA GLN A 26 -4.83 -0.47 -10.06
C GLN A 26 -4.21 -0.74 -8.68
N GLY A 27 -4.86 -0.30 -7.61
CA GLY A 27 -4.42 -0.55 -6.24
C GLY A 27 -4.27 -2.04 -5.94
N LEU A 28 -5.22 -2.86 -6.36
CA LEU A 28 -5.16 -4.31 -6.18
C LEU A 28 -3.94 -4.89 -6.90
N GLY A 29 -3.70 -4.53 -8.16
CA GLY A 29 -2.54 -4.98 -8.91
C GLY A 29 -1.20 -4.60 -8.26
N LEU A 30 -1.11 -3.38 -7.72
CA LEU A 30 0.08 -2.92 -6.99
C LEU A 30 0.33 -3.75 -5.72
N VAL A 31 -0.71 -4.05 -4.94
CA VAL A 31 -0.59 -4.88 -3.73
C VAL A 31 -0.19 -6.31 -4.08
N GLU A 32 -0.69 -6.85 -5.18
CA GLU A 32 -0.32 -8.19 -5.66
C GLU A 32 1.14 -8.27 -6.12
N ASP A 33 1.62 -7.26 -6.85
CA ASP A 33 3.03 -7.16 -7.24
C ASP A 33 3.92 -7.01 -6.00
N LEU A 34 3.59 -6.10 -5.08
CA LEU A 34 4.29 -5.94 -3.80
C LEU A 34 4.34 -7.24 -3.00
N THR A 35 3.24 -7.99 -2.95
CA THR A 35 3.17 -9.29 -2.28
C THR A 35 4.12 -10.30 -2.92
N THR A 36 4.20 -10.31 -4.25
CA THR A 36 5.09 -11.19 -5.00
C THR A 36 6.55 -10.85 -4.77
N LYS A 37 6.92 -9.56 -4.84
CA LYS A 37 8.29 -9.10 -4.55
C LYS A 37 8.70 -9.44 -3.11
N LEU A 38 7.80 -9.23 -2.16
CA LEU A 38 8.03 -9.57 -0.76
C LEU A 38 8.19 -11.08 -0.54
N GLN A 39 7.41 -11.91 -1.25
CA GLN A 39 7.60 -13.36 -1.23
C GLN A 39 8.98 -13.76 -1.79
N ARG A 40 9.43 -13.13 -2.87
CA ARG A 40 10.77 -13.35 -3.43
C ARG A 40 11.86 -12.97 -2.43
N LEU A 41 11.75 -11.81 -1.78
CA LEU A 41 12.67 -11.39 -0.71
C LEU A 41 12.72 -12.44 0.41
N ASP A 42 11.55 -12.93 0.84
CA ASP A 42 11.45 -13.94 1.89
C ASP A 42 12.13 -15.26 1.50
N GLN A 43 12.02 -15.67 0.24
CA GLN A 43 12.71 -16.84 -0.30
C GLN A 43 14.24 -16.63 -0.35
N LEU A 44 14.70 -15.45 -0.78
CA LEU A 44 16.14 -15.12 -0.82
C LEU A 44 16.75 -15.02 0.59
N MET A 45 15.98 -14.59 1.58
CA MET A 45 16.40 -14.62 2.98
C MET A 45 16.69 -16.05 3.46
N LEU A 46 16.02 -17.07 2.91
CA LEU A 46 16.29 -18.47 3.24
C LEU A 46 17.56 -19.01 2.56
N THR A 47 17.97 -18.45 1.42
CA THR A 47 19.20 -18.85 0.74
C THR A 47 20.45 -18.23 1.35
N GLY A 48 20.29 -17.20 2.19
CA GLY A 48 21.39 -16.54 2.90
C GLY A 48 22.35 -15.76 2.01
N LYS A 49 21.92 -15.36 0.80
CA LYS A 49 22.75 -14.66 -0.18
C LYS A 49 22.62 -13.13 -0.03
N PRO A 50 23.59 -12.44 0.58
CA PRO A 50 23.40 -11.05 1.02
C PRO A 50 23.18 -10.05 -0.12
N VAL A 51 23.87 -10.22 -1.25
CA VAL A 51 23.71 -9.33 -2.41
C VAL A 51 22.29 -9.45 -3.00
N GLU A 52 21.83 -10.67 -3.25
CA GLU A 52 20.48 -10.92 -3.79
C GLU A 52 19.37 -10.45 -2.83
N ILE A 53 19.59 -10.60 -1.52
CA ILE A 53 18.67 -10.07 -0.49
C ILE A 53 18.61 -8.54 -0.55
N SER A 54 19.76 -7.87 -0.64
CA SER A 54 19.83 -6.41 -0.72
C SER A 54 19.13 -5.87 -1.97
N GLU A 55 19.37 -6.48 -3.13
CA GLU A 55 18.71 -6.10 -4.38
C GLU A 55 17.20 -6.29 -4.32
N ALA A 56 16.74 -7.42 -3.77
CA ALA A 56 15.32 -7.68 -3.60
C ALA A 56 14.66 -6.74 -2.59
N ALA A 57 15.36 -6.35 -1.53
CA ALA A 57 14.87 -5.37 -0.56
C ALA A 57 14.72 -3.98 -1.20
N ALA A 58 15.71 -3.54 -1.97
CA ALA A 58 15.65 -2.29 -2.73
C ALA A 58 14.50 -2.29 -3.75
N ALA A 59 14.26 -3.42 -4.43
CA ALA A 59 13.14 -3.56 -5.36
C ALA A 59 11.77 -3.48 -4.67
N VAL A 60 11.64 -4.00 -3.44
CA VAL A 60 10.41 -3.85 -2.63
C VAL A 60 10.23 -2.39 -2.20
N GLU A 61 11.29 -1.73 -1.76
CA GLU A 61 11.24 -0.32 -1.35
C GLU A 61 10.85 0.60 -2.52
N GLN A 62 11.48 0.43 -3.67
CA GLN A 62 11.13 1.18 -4.88
C GLN A 62 9.67 0.97 -5.27
N ALA A 63 9.19 -0.27 -5.28
CA ALA A 63 7.81 -0.57 -5.61
C ALA A 63 6.81 0.05 -4.61
N LEU A 64 7.18 0.17 -3.33
CA LEU A 64 6.36 0.87 -2.33
C LEU A 64 6.31 2.37 -2.60
N GLN A 65 7.43 2.98 -2.97
CA GLN A 65 7.50 4.40 -3.33
C GLN A 65 6.67 4.70 -4.58
N GLU A 66 6.77 3.86 -5.61
CA GLU A 66 6.00 3.97 -6.86
C GLU A 66 4.49 3.76 -6.63
N ALA A 67 4.11 2.88 -5.69
CA ALA A 67 2.70 2.61 -5.36
C ALA A 67 2.07 3.67 -4.44
N ALA A 68 2.87 4.43 -3.69
CA ALA A 68 2.40 5.45 -2.74
C ALA A 68 1.36 6.43 -3.31
N PRO A 69 1.56 7.07 -4.49
CA PRO A 69 0.56 7.99 -5.05
C PRO A 69 -0.77 7.31 -5.39
N ALA A 70 -0.74 6.05 -5.83
CA ALA A 70 -1.96 5.30 -6.14
C ALA A 70 -2.76 4.99 -4.86
N PHE A 71 -2.09 4.63 -3.78
CA PHE A 71 -2.77 4.41 -2.49
C PHE A 71 -3.31 5.71 -1.88
N ALA A 72 -2.61 6.83 -2.06
CA ALA A 72 -3.12 8.14 -1.66
C ALA A 72 -4.41 8.50 -2.41
N ALA A 73 -4.43 8.31 -3.74
CA ALA A 73 -5.63 8.55 -4.56
C ALA A 73 -6.80 7.63 -4.17
N ILE A 74 -6.54 6.38 -3.81
CA ILE A 74 -7.58 5.47 -3.30
C ILE A 74 -8.13 5.97 -1.95
N ALA A 75 -7.26 6.38 -1.03
CA ALA A 75 -7.68 6.91 0.26
C ALA A 75 -8.52 8.19 0.13
N GLU A 76 -8.13 9.08 -0.79
CA GLU A 76 -8.90 10.28 -1.13
C GLU A 76 -10.28 9.91 -1.69
N THR A 77 -10.33 9.01 -2.68
CA THR A 77 -11.60 8.51 -3.26
C THR A 77 -12.53 7.93 -2.18
N MET A 78 -11.95 7.23 -1.19
CA MET A 78 -12.74 6.68 -0.08
C MET A 78 -13.22 7.78 0.88
N GLY A 79 -12.41 8.81 1.11
CA GLY A 79 -12.81 9.99 1.87
C GLY A 79 -13.98 10.73 1.20
N GLU A 80 -13.95 10.88 -0.12
CA GLU A 80 -15.05 11.46 -0.91
C GLU A 80 -16.35 10.65 -0.79
N LEU A 81 -16.23 9.32 -0.69
CA LEU A 81 -17.36 8.40 -0.43
C LEU A 81 -17.84 8.42 1.04
N GLY A 82 -17.21 9.22 1.92
CA GLY A 82 -17.51 9.25 3.35
C GLY A 82 -17.06 7.99 4.11
N ALA A 83 -16.15 7.20 3.53
CA ALA A 83 -15.69 5.94 4.08
C ALA A 83 -14.27 6.04 4.67
N SER A 84 -14.14 5.72 5.96
CA SER A 84 -12.85 5.67 6.65
C SER A 84 -12.08 4.35 6.46
N THR A 85 -12.73 3.32 5.90
CA THR A 85 -12.13 1.99 5.69
C THR A 85 -12.60 1.37 4.37
N LEU A 86 -11.84 0.42 3.82
CA LEU A 86 -12.22 -0.27 2.57
C LEU A 86 -13.52 -1.07 2.73
N GLN A 87 -13.77 -1.56 3.94
CA GLN A 87 -15.03 -2.22 4.27
C GLN A 87 -16.20 -1.25 4.24
N ALA A 88 -16.05 -0.06 4.85
CA ALA A 88 -17.06 0.99 4.80
C ALA A 88 -17.29 1.47 3.36
N ALA A 89 -16.22 1.63 2.57
CA ALA A 89 -16.31 2.02 1.17
C ALA A 89 -17.06 0.97 0.35
N ALA A 90 -16.81 -0.33 0.57
CA ALA A 90 -17.55 -1.39 -0.09
C ALA A 90 -19.05 -1.38 0.25
N VAL A 91 -19.43 -0.97 1.47
CA VAL A 91 -20.85 -0.79 1.84
C VAL A 91 -21.45 0.40 1.11
N GLN A 92 -20.79 1.56 1.16
CA GLN A 92 -21.24 2.79 0.48
C GLN A 92 -21.38 2.59 -1.03
N LEU A 93 -20.43 1.90 -1.66
CA LEU A 93 -20.46 1.57 -3.09
C LEU A 93 -21.66 0.67 -3.44
N ARG A 94 -22.07 -0.27 -2.57
CA ARG A 94 -23.27 -1.08 -2.80
C ARG A 94 -24.54 -0.24 -2.68
N GLU A 95 -24.59 0.70 -1.76
CA GLU A 95 -25.75 1.60 -1.57
C GLU A 95 -25.98 2.46 -2.83
N ILE A 96 -24.92 2.87 -3.52
CA ILE A 96 -24.98 3.59 -4.79
C ILE A 96 -24.95 2.68 -6.03
N SER A 97 -25.25 1.38 -5.87
CA SER A 97 -25.33 0.38 -6.95
C SER A 97 -24.03 0.13 -7.74
N GLN A 98 -22.86 0.47 -7.19
CA GLN A 98 -21.52 0.23 -7.77
C GLN A 98 -20.96 -1.13 -7.30
N GLN A 99 -21.57 -2.23 -7.74
CA GLN A 99 -21.23 -3.58 -7.26
C GLN A 99 -19.79 -4.01 -7.57
N ASP A 100 -19.28 -3.69 -8.76
CA ASP A 100 -17.92 -4.04 -9.17
C ASP A 100 -16.86 -3.33 -8.31
N ALA A 101 -17.05 -2.03 -8.09
CA ALA A 101 -16.18 -1.24 -7.22
C ALA A 101 -16.22 -1.77 -5.77
N ALA A 102 -17.40 -2.13 -5.27
CA ALA A 102 -17.53 -2.73 -3.94
C ALA A 102 -16.77 -4.07 -3.83
N GLY A 103 -16.85 -4.91 -4.86
CA GLY A 103 -16.08 -6.16 -4.94
C GLY A 103 -14.57 -5.91 -4.93
N LEU A 104 -14.10 -4.93 -5.69
CA LEU A 104 -12.68 -4.55 -5.73
C LEU A 104 -12.18 -3.96 -4.41
N ALA A 105 -12.99 -3.15 -3.71
CA ALA A 105 -12.64 -2.62 -2.40
C ALA A 105 -12.44 -3.74 -1.37
N GLU A 106 -13.32 -4.76 -1.38
CA GLU A 106 -13.18 -5.94 -0.52
C GLU A 106 -11.95 -6.78 -0.90
N ALA A 107 -11.71 -7.00 -2.19
CA ALA A 107 -10.54 -7.73 -2.67
C ALA A 107 -9.23 -7.02 -2.26
N LEU A 108 -9.18 -5.69 -2.42
CA LEU A 108 -8.05 -4.86 -2.02
C LEU A 108 -7.80 -4.95 -0.50
N ARG A 109 -8.87 -4.95 0.32
CA ARG A 109 -8.78 -5.12 1.78
C ARG A 109 -8.14 -6.45 2.15
N VAL A 110 -8.56 -7.54 1.50
CA VAL A 110 -8.02 -8.88 1.71
C VAL A 110 -6.55 -8.95 1.27
N ALA A 111 -6.22 -8.38 0.12
CA ALA A 111 -4.85 -8.32 -0.40
C ALA A 111 -3.91 -7.57 0.54
N LEU A 112 -4.32 -6.39 1.03
CA LEU A 112 -3.55 -5.58 2.00
C LEU A 112 -3.35 -6.33 3.33
N THR A 113 -4.37 -7.01 3.82
CA THR A 113 -4.26 -7.84 5.04
C THR A 113 -3.23 -8.96 4.85
N ARG A 114 -3.22 -9.61 3.68
CA ARG A 114 -2.25 -10.67 3.35
C ARG A 114 -0.83 -10.10 3.22
N PHE A 115 -0.69 -8.95 2.57
CA PHE A 115 0.59 -8.24 2.44
C PHE A 115 1.16 -7.87 3.81
N ALA A 116 0.36 -7.25 4.68
CA ALA A 116 0.78 -6.84 6.03
C ALA A 116 1.25 -8.02 6.89
N LYS A 117 0.53 -9.16 6.85
CA LYS A 117 0.97 -10.38 7.54
C LYS A 117 2.32 -10.87 7.05
N ARG A 118 2.56 -10.79 5.73
CA ARG A 118 3.81 -11.23 5.12
C ARG A 118 4.96 -10.26 5.42
N SER A 119 4.71 -8.96 5.44
CA SER A 119 5.75 -7.95 5.69
C SER A 119 6.28 -8.06 7.11
N VAL A 120 5.40 -8.31 8.09
CA VAL A 120 5.79 -8.61 9.47
C VAL A 120 6.66 -9.88 9.55
N SER A 121 6.31 -10.94 8.80
CA SER A 121 7.11 -12.17 8.77
C SER A 121 8.50 -11.96 8.18
N ALA A 122 8.59 -11.24 7.05
CA ALA A 122 9.85 -10.90 6.41
C ALA A 122 10.72 -10.01 7.32
N ASN A 123 10.13 -9.03 8.00
CA ASN A 123 10.84 -8.16 8.93
C ASN A 123 11.37 -8.94 10.14
N ARG A 124 10.59 -9.88 10.69
CA ARG A 124 11.05 -10.78 11.76
C ARG A 124 12.24 -11.63 11.32
N ARG A 125 12.23 -12.13 10.08
CA ARG A 125 13.33 -12.92 9.51
C ARG A 125 14.57 -12.07 9.24
N ALA A 126 14.40 -10.86 8.71
CA ALA A 126 15.47 -9.89 8.58
C ALA A 126 16.12 -9.62 9.95
N ALA A 127 15.33 -9.35 10.99
CA ALA A 127 15.83 -9.15 12.35
C ALA A 127 16.59 -10.36 12.91
N GLN A 128 16.18 -11.59 12.55
CA GLN A 128 16.86 -12.83 12.97
C GLN A 128 18.17 -13.08 12.19
N LEU A 129 18.23 -12.73 10.91
CA LEU A 129 19.46 -12.76 10.09
C LEU A 129 20.44 -11.63 10.49
N ASN A 130 19.92 -10.52 11.01
CA ASN A 130 20.66 -9.29 11.35
C ASN A 130 21.33 -9.29 12.74
N ARG A 131 21.97 -10.40 13.15
CA ARG A 131 23.14 -10.26 14.05
C ARG A 131 24.37 -9.71 13.30
N GLY A 132 24.42 -9.80 11.96
CA GLY A 132 25.50 -9.26 11.13
C GLY A 132 25.24 -7.90 10.46
N LEU A 133 23.98 -7.50 10.28
CA LEU A 133 23.55 -6.30 9.52
C LEU A 133 23.23 -5.10 10.44
N ASN A 134 23.81 -5.12 11.64
CA ASN A 134 23.62 -4.12 12.68
C ASN A 134 24.36 -2.80 12.36
N ALA A 135 25.37 -2.84 11.48
CA ALA A 135 26.17 -1.68 11.14
C ALA A 135 25.43 -0.67 10.25
N ALA A 136 24.75 -1.12 9.19
CA ALA A 136 24.05 -0.23 8.25
C ALA A 136 22.81 0.44 8.88
N LEU A 137 22.10 -0.28 9.74
CA LEU A 137 20.93 0.25 10.47
C LEU A 137 21.34 1.24 11.57
N ARG A 138 22.50 1.06 12.21
CA ARG A 138 23.08 2.06 13.11
C ARG A 138 23.46 3.35 12.37
N THR A 139 23.93 3.26 11.13
CA THR A 139 24.25 4.44 10.32
C THR A 139 23.00 5.26 9.98
N LEU A 140 21.87 4.59 9.68
CA LEU A 140 20.58 5.25 9.48
C LEU A 140 19.99 5.83 10.77
N GLN A 141 20.19 5.17 11.92
CA GLN A 141 19.83 5.74 13.23
C GLN A 141 20.71 6.95 13.59
N ALA A 142 22.01 6.96 13.27
CA ALA A 142 22.88 8.11 13.50
C ALA A 142 22.49 9.32 12.65
N LEU A 143 22.01 9.10 11.42
CA LEU A 143 21.48 10.16 10.55
C LEU A 143 20.12 10.70 11.03
N GLY A 144 19.27 9.86 11.65
CA GLY A 144 17.99 10.26 12.23
C GLY A 144 18.05 10.84 13.65
N VAL A 145 19.22 10.86 14.31
CA VAL A 145 19.40 11.40 15.68
C VAL A 145 19.99 12.82 15.67
N GLN A 146 20.47 13.32 14.52
CA GLN A 146 21.04 14.68 14.46
C GLN A 146 20.03 15.83 14.45
N GLU A 147 18.72 15.59 14.31
CA GLU A 147 17.70 16.64 14.51
C GLU A 147 17.41 16.97 15.99
N ASN A 148 17.98 16.21 16.94
CA ASN A 148 17.99 16.59 18.36
C ASN A 148 19.42 16.66 18.91
N GLY A 149 20.31 17.31 18.15
CA GLY A 149 21.63 17.68 18.63
C GLY A 149 21.57 18.76 19.71
N ARG A 150 21.53 18.36 20.98
CA ARG A 150 22.36 19.01 21.99
C ARG A 150 23.26 17.98 22.66
N LEU A 151 24.43 17.86 22.05
CA LEU A 151 25.70 17.48 22.69
C LEU A 151 25.89 18.27 23.98
N ILE A 152 26.03 17.57 25.11
CA ILE A 152 27.02 17.76 26.19
C ILE A 152 27.12 16.35 26.84
N ALA A 153 27.98 15.42 26.45
CA ALA A 153 29.45 15.40 26.56
C ALA A 153 29.94 15.88 27.92
N GLU A 154 30.22 14.97 28.85
CA GLU A 154 31.40 15.08 29.72
C GLU A 154 31.66 13.79 30.51
N ALA A 155 32.93 13.37 30.45
CA ALA A 155 33.71 12.52 31.38
C ALA A 155 33.29 11.06 31.61
#